data_AF-A0A2J6TQ78-F1
#
_entry.id   AF-A0A2J6TQ78-F1
#
_cell.length_a   1.000
_cell.length_b   1.000
_cell.length_c   1.000
_cell.angle_alpha   90.00
_cell.angle_beta   90.00
_cell.angle_gamma   90.00
#
_symmetry.space_group_name_H-M   'P 1'
#
loop_
_entity.id
_entity.type
_entity.pdbx_description
1 polymer ?
#
loop_
_entity_poly.entity_id
_entity_poly.type
_entity_poly.pdbx_seq_one_letter_code
_entity_poly.pdbx_strand_id
1 'polypeptide(L)'
;MASASPLSPTFYGHIASTQDALLLFEACLSGALNHVARRPHDRERVSLIKSGNVFIYEEHSSGIKRWTDGVPWSPSRILGNFLVYRELERPFPPGEKKRAMKRSKRSPGIGKQEPFGTAASSFDAPTSSSLSKETERSLIGSLVDSYGFKEEGLVKKTVSVTVGGVSHHLVSYYTVADVMNNKFTTPSKDPRFQHVTPRADLITKQNFRTPIDEVDSMDRIDD
;
A
#
# COMPACT_ATOMS: atom_id res chain seq x y z
N MET A 1 1.23 30.60 -22.93
CA MET A 1 1.67 29.65 -21.88
C MET A 1 1.62 28.26 -22.50
N ALA A 2 2.75 27.55 -22.57
CA ALA A 2 2.74 26.17 -23.05
C ALA A 2 1.85 25.34 -22.11
N SER A 3 0.82 24.70 -22.64
CA SER A 3 0.02 23.74 -21.88
C SER A 3 0.95 22.60 -21.45
N ALA A 4 1.26 22.52 -20.16
CA ALA A 4 2.03 21.41 -19.62
C ALA A 4 1.30 20.10 -19.97
N SER A 5 2.05 19.10 -20.47
CA SER A 5 1.48 17.80 -20.81
C SER A 5 0.69 17.22 -19.64
N PRO A 6 -0.44 16.53 -19.91
CA PRO A 6 -1.24 15.90 -18.86
C PRO A 6 -0.38 14.91 -18.09
N LEU A 7 -0.53 14.90 -16.77
CA LEU A 7 0.22 13.98 -15.92
C LEU A 7 -0.29 12.56 -16.15
N SER A 8 0.60 11.59 -16.29
CA SER A 8 0.27 10.16 -16.45
C SER A 8 0.87 9.34 -15.30
N PRO A 9 0.28 8.17 -14.97
CA PRO A 9 0.92 7.24 -14.06
C PRO A 9 2.25 6.74 -14.63
N THR A 10 3.21 6.51 -13.75
CA THR A 10 4.51 5.88 -14.09
C THR A 10 4.31 4.40 -14.43
N PHE A 11 3.39 3.73 -13.74
CA PHE A 11 3.03 2.33 -13.95
C PHE A 11 1.56 2.09 -13.60
N TYR A 12 0.96 1.07 -14.19
CA TYR A 12 -0.39 0.61 -13.88
C TYR A 12 -0.34 -0.85 -13.45
N GLY A 13 -0.63 -1.13 -12.18
CA GLY A 13 -0.59 -2.45 -11.58
C GLY A 13 -0.56 -2.40 -10.05
N HIS A 14 -0.15 -3.49 -9.41
CA HIS A 14 -0.09 -3.59 -7.95
C HIS A 14 1.35 -3.75 -7.45
N ILE A 15 1.69 -3.10 -6.34
CA ILE A 15 2.99 -3.21 -5.69
C ILE A 15 2.84 -4.13 -4.47
N ALA A 16 3.08 -5.43 -4.68
CA ALA A 16 2.95 -6.42 -3.63
C ALA A 16 4.15 -6.39 -2.68
N SER A 17 5.36 -6.34 -3.24
CA SER A 17 6.60 -6.52 -2.48
C SER A 17 7.55 -5.31 -2.54
N THR A 18 8.58 -5.34 -1.69
CA THR A 18 9.70 -4.39 -1.80
C THR A 18 10.40 -4.54 -3.15
N GLN A 19 10.59 -5.78 -3.62
CA GLN A 19 11.20 -6.07 -4.91
C GLN A 19 10.44 -5.42 -6.08
N ASP A 20 9.11 -5.45 -6.07
CA ASP A 20 8.29 -4.77 -7.08
C ASP A 20 8.57 -3.26 -7.15
N ALA A 21 8.70 -2.62 -5.99
CA ALA A 21 9.04 -1.20 -5.92
C ALA A 21 10.45 -0.94 -6.45
N LEU A 22 11.43 -1.80 -6.11
CA LEU A 22 12.80 -1.66 -6.59
C LEU A 22 12.93 -1.81 -8.11
N LEU A 23 12.16 -2.72 -8.72
CA LEU A 23 12.08 -2.87 -10.18
C LEU A 23 11.62 -1.56 -10.84
N LEU A 24 10.57 -0.93 -10.31
CA LEU A 24 10.06 0.32 -10.88
C LEU A 24 11.01 1.51 -10.63
N PHE A 25 11.69 1.57 -9.48
CA PHE A 25 12.73 2.58 -9.24
C PHE A 25 13.88 2.41 -10.24
N GLU A 26 14.38 1.20 -10.46
CA GLU A 26 15.45 0.94 -11.42
C GLU A 26 15.00 1.29 -12.85
N ALA A 27 13.77 0.93 -13.24
CA ALA A 27 13.22 1.29 -14.54
C ALA A 27 13.14 2.82 -14.73
N CYS A 28 12.84 3.58 -13.68
CA CYS A 28 12.86 5.05 -13.76
C CYS A 28 14.28 5.62 -13.81
N LEU A 29 15.21 5.06 -13.04
CA LEU A 29 16.61 5.50 -13.00
C LEU A 29 17.38 5.15 -14.28
N SER A 30 16.95 4.13 -15.02
CA SER A 30 17.49 3.75 -16.34
C SER A 30 16.80 4.46 -17.51
N GLY A 31 15.75 5.24 -17.24
CA GLY A 31 14.98 5.96 -18.28
C GLY A 31 13.98 5.09 -19.05
N ALA A 32 13.78 3.83 -18.66
CA ALA A 32 12.75 2.96 -19.24
C ALA A 32 11.33 3.40 -18.85
N LEU A 33 11.17 3.97 -17.65
CA LEU A 33 9.97 4.64 -17.18
C LEU A 33 10.26 6.11 -16.85
N ASN A 34 9.23 6.93 -16.88
CA ASN A 34 9.35 8.36 -16.58
C ASN A 34 8.94 8.66 -15.14
N HIS A 35 9.77 9.45 -14.46
CA HIS A 35 9.39 10.11 -13.23
C HIS A 35 8.28 11.13 -13.49
N VAL A 36 7.36 11.30 -12.54
CA VAL A 36 6.42 12.41 -12.56
C VAL A 36 7.12 13.71 -12.17
N ALA A 37 7.02 14.71 -13.05
CA ALA A 37 7.71 15.98 -12.90
C ALA A 37 6.97 16.99 -12.01
N ARG A 38 5.69 16.74 -11.69
CA ARG A 38 4.84 17.67 -10.94
C ARG A 38 3.71 16.95 -10.21
N ARG A 39 3.04 17.69 -9.32
CA ARG A 39 1.81 17.25 -8.64
C ARG A 39 0.64 17.22 -9.62
N PRO A 40 -0.37 16.35 -9.37
CA PRO A 40 -1.62 16.39 -10.10
C PRO A 40 -2.39 17.68 -9.75
N HIS A 41 -2.86 18.38 -10.77
CA HIS A 41 -3.81 19.48 -10.58
C HIS A 41 -5.18 18.94 -10.18
N ASP A 42 -6.00 19.78 -9.54
CA ASP A 42 -7.32 19.38 -9.03
C ASP A 42 -8.19 18.69 -10.09
N ARG A 43 -8.16 19.20 -11.33
CA ARG A 43 -8.91 18.65 -12.47
C ARG A 43 -8.41 17.27 -12.92
N GLU A 44 -7.14 16.93 -12.68
CA GLU A 44 -6.53 15.66 -13.09
C GLU A 44 -6.70 14.58 -12.01
N ARG A 45 -6.93 14.95 -10.74
CA ARG A 45 -6.99 14.00 -9.63
C ARG A 45 -8.06 12.93 -9.81
N VAL A 46 -9.22 13.28 -10.36
CA VAL A 46 -10.31 12.33 -10.56
C VAL A 46 -9.91 11.19 -11.50
N SER A 47 -9.06 11.44 -12.51
CA SER A 47 -8.56 10.39 -13.41
C SER A 47 -7.32 9.69 -12.87
N LEU A 48 -6.50 10.37 -12.05
CA LEU A 48 -5.20 9.88 -11.59
C LEU A 48 -5.22 9.14 -10.26
N ILE A 49 -6.08 9.54 -9.33
CA ILE A 49 -6.15 8.95 -7.99
C ILE A 49 -7.12 7.79 -8.02
N LYS A 50 -6.70 6.72 -8.72
CA LYS A 50 -7.49 5.52 -8.99
C LYS A 50 -6.69 4.27 -8.71
N SER A 51 -7.43 3.20 -8.41
CA SER A 51 -6.89 1.86 -8.24
C SER A 51 -6.03 1.44 -9.44
N GLY A 52 -4.85 0.87 -9.16
CA GLY A 52 -3.85 0.45 -10.15
C GLY A 52 -2.82 1.52 -10.49
N ASN A 53 -3.10 2.82 -10.29
CA ASN A 53 -2.13 3.85 -10.66
C ASN A 53 -0.95 3.92 -9.68
N VAL A 54 0.26 3.94 -10.23
CA VAL A 54 1.52 4.09 -9.51
C VAL A 54 2.29 5.29 -10.06
N PHE A 55 2.82 6.10 -9.17
CA PHE A 55 3.57 7.32 -9.47
C PHE A 55 4.93 7.27 -8.79
N ILE A 56 5.98 7.61 -9.53
CA ILE A 56 7.34 7.75 -8.98
C ILE A 56 7.85 9.15 -9.26
N TYR A 57 8.23 9.90 -8.24
CA TYR A 57 8.86 11.21 -8.38
C TYR A 57 10.22 11.24 -7.70
N GLU A 58 11.10 12.05 -8.27
CA GLU A 58 12.37 12.43 -7.68
C GLU A 58 12.20 13.81 -7.03
N GLU A 59 12.66 13.97 -5.78
CA GLU A 59 12.38 15.17 -4.99
C GLU A 59 12.99 16.46 -5.56
N HIS A 60 14.23 16.42 -6.06
CA HIS A 60 14.93 17.60 -6.57
C HIS A 60 14.36 18.08 -7.90
N SER A 61 14.25 17.21 -8.90
CA SER A 61 13.78 17.57 -10.23
C SER A 61 12.29 17.95 -10.28
N SER A 62 11.45 17.31 -9.45
CA SER A 62 10.01 17.62 -9.40
C SER A 62 9.62 18.73 -8.42
N GLY A 63 10.47 19.03 -7.43
CA GLY A 63 10.15 19.90 -6.30
C GLY A 63 9.10 19.33 -5.33
N ILE A 64 8.74 18.05 -5.46
CA ILE A 64 7.72 17.40 -4.63
C ILE A 64 8.38 16.77 -3.41
N LYS A 65 8.15 17.35 -2.22
CA LYS A 65 8.63 16.77 -0.94
C LYS A 65 7.66 15.79 -0.27
N ARG A 66 6.38 15.89 -0.61
CA ARG A 66 5.28 15.11 -0.04
C ARG A 66 4.18 15.02 -1.07
N TRP A 67 3.69 13.85 -1.41
CA TRP A 67 2.59 13.74 -2.38
C TRP A 67 1.25 14.28 -1.83
N THR A 68 0.49 15.01 -2.65
CA THR A 68 -0.82 15.58 -2.28
C THR A 68 -1.84 15.29 -3.36
N ASP A 69 -2.88 14.55 -2.98
CA ASP A 69 -3.90 13.99 -3.88
C ASP A 69 -5.32 14.46 -3.55
N GLY A 70 -5.51 15.25 -2.50
CA GLY A 70 -6.81 15.79 -2.09
C GLY A 70 -7.75 14.78 -1.43
N VAL A 71 -7.34 13.51 -1.27
CA VAL A 71 -8.17 12.47 -0.64
C VAL A 71 -8.00 12.51 0.89
N PRO A 72 -9.07 12.40 1.69
CA PRO A 72 -8.96 12.32 3.14
C PRO A 72 -8.41 10.95 3.56
N TRP A 73 -7.14 10.92 3.98
CA TRP A 73 -6.45 9.70 4.40
C TRP A 73 -6.43 9.49 5.91
N SER A 74 -6.49 8.23 6.34
CA SER A 74 -6.17 7.83 7.71
C SER A 74 -4.73 8.22 8.10
N PRO A 75 -4.38 8.26 9.39
CA PRO A 75 -2.98 8.20 9.81
C PRO A 75 -2.28 6.97 9.23
N SER A 76 -0.99 7.08 8.95
CA SER A 76 -0.21 5.97 8.37
C SER A 76 -0.09 4.78 9.32
N ARG A 77 0.06 3.59 8.73
CA ARG A 77 0.56 2.38 9.39
C ARG A 77 1.73 1.80 8.62
N ILE A 78 2.60 1.09 9.32
CA ILE A 78 3.71 0.35 8.72
C ILE A 78 3.15 -0.99 8.24
N LEU A 79 3.46 -1.35 7.00
CA LEU A 79 3.21 -2.66 6.41
C LEU A 79 4.48 -3.07 5.66
N GLY A 80 5.26 -3.99 6.24
CA GLY A 80 6.62 -4.28 5.79
C GLY A 80 7.48 -3.01 5.69
N ASN A 81 8.01 -2.75 4.49
CA ASN A 81 8.80 -1.57 4.16
C ASN A 81 7.97 -0.34 3.75
N PHE A 82 6.64 -0.45 3.73
CA PHE A 82 5.74 0.57 3.23
C PHE A 82 5.03 1.32 4.36
N LEU A 83 4.62 2.54 4.05
CA LEU A 83 3.55 3.22 4.77
C LEU A 83 2.24 3.03 3.99
N VAL A 84 1.19 2.64 4.70
CA VAL A 84 -0.16 2.47 4.16
C VAL A 84 -1.15 3.43 4.80
N TYR A 85 -2.11 3.85 3.98
CA TYR A 85 -3.20 4.76 4.32
C TYR A 85 -4.49 4.23 3.70
N ARG A 86 -5.62 4.41 4.38
CA ARG A 86 -6.95 4.07 3.85
C ARG A 86 -7.82 5.32 3.75
N GLU A 87 -8.59 5.42 2.68
CA GLU A 87 -9.51 6.52 2.42
C GLU A 87 -10.60 6.58 3.52
N LEU A 88 -10.87 7.79 3.98
CA LEU A 88 -11.89 8.07 4.97
C LEU A 88 -13.16 8.56 4.28
N GLU A 89 -14.31 8.24 4.88
CA GLU A 89 -15.61 8.75 4.41
C GLU A 89 -15.66 10.28 4.50
N ARG A 90 -15.06 10.85 5.55
CA ARG A 90 -15.00 12.28 5.81
C ARG A 90 -13.62 12.68 6.33
N PRO A 91 -13.13 13.89 6.01
CA PRO A 91 -11.93 14.42 6.64
C PRO A 91 -12.14 14.57 8.16
N PHE A 92 -11.04 14.55 8.92
CA PHE A 92 -11.11 14.85 10.35
C PHE A 92 -11.63 16.28 10.58
N PRO A 93 -12.56 16.49 11.53
CA PRO A 93 -13.04 17.82 11.88
C PRO A 93 -11.88 18.74 12.29
N PRO A 94 -11.94 20.05 11.98
CA PRO A 94 -10.94 21.01 12.44
C PRO A 94 -10.80 20.97 13.98
N GLY A 95 -9.58 20.76 14.48
CA GLY A 95 -9.27 20.79 15.92
C GLY A 95 -9.36 19.45 16.67
N GLU A 96 -9.85 18.38 16.05
CA GLU A 96 -9.87 17.05 16.69
C GLU A 96 -8.52 16.32 16.60
N LYS A 97 -8.10 15.71 17.72
CA LYS A 97 -6.92 14.85 17.74
C LYS A 97 -7.22 13.57 16.96
N LYS A 98 -6.37 13.23 15.97
CA LYS A 98 -6.41 12.00 15.17
C LYS A 98 -6.16 10.74 16.02
N ARG A 99 -7.11 10.38 16.88
CA ARG A 99 -7.05 9.20 17.75
C ARG A 99 -7.88 8.08 17.15
N ALA A 100 -7.34 6.87 17.17
CA ALA A 100 -8.09 5.69 16.79
C ALA A 100 -9.32 5.54 17.69
N MET A 101 -10.43 5.09 17.11
CA MET A 101 -11.61 4.74 17.88
C MET A 101 -11.26 3.62 18.86
N LYS A 102 -11.61 3.79 20.14
CA LYS A 102 -11.33 2.76 21.16
C LYS A 102 -12.24 1.58 20.86
N ARG A 103 -11.66 0.42 20.49
CA ARG A 103 -12.40 -0.83 20.31
C ARG A 103 -13.20 -1.10 21.59
N SER A 104 -14.52 -1.00 21.52
CA SER A 104 -15.37 -1.38 22.65
C SER A 104 -15.22 -2.89 22.82
N LYS A 105 -14.43 -3.30 23.81
CA LYS A 105 -14.42 -4.70 24.28
C LYS A 105 -15.80 -4.95 24.91
N ARG A 106 -16.79 -5.32 24.11
CA ARG A 106 -17.86 -6.18 24.60
C ARG A 106 -17.23 -7.56 24.80
N SER A 107 -16.58 -7.73 25.95
CA SER A 107 -16.29 -9.07 26.47
C SER A 107 -17.64 -9.78 26.60
N PRO A 108 -17.83 -11.01 26.09
CA PRO A 108 -18.89 -11.86 26.57
C PRO A 108 -18.63 -12.04 28.07
N GLY A 109 -19.59 -11.59 28.89
CA GLY A 109 -19.50 -11.70 30.34
C GLY A 109 -19.29 -13.13 30.77
N ILE A 110 -18.43 -13.29 31.78
CA ILE A 110 -18.21 -14.50 32.57
C ILE A 110 -19.56 -15.01 33.10
N GLY A 111 -20.07 -16.08 32.51
CA GLY A 111 -21.06 -16.97 33.12
C GLY A 111 -20.31 -18.12 33.78
N LYS A 112 -20.35 -18.17 35.12
CA LYS A 112 -19.87 -19.31 35.91
C LYS A 112 -20.65 -20.58 35.55
N GLN A 113 -19.96 -21.67 35.23
CA GLN A 113 -20.37 -23.05 35.54
C GLN A 113 -19.14 -23.99 35.45
N GLU A 114 -18.90 -24.69 36.56
CA GLU A 114 -17.85 -25.71 36.84
C GLU A 114 -18.43 -27.14 36.56
N PRO A 115 -17.67 -28.25 36.63
CA PRO A 115 -16.92 -28.84 35.51
C PRO A 115 -17.32 -30.31 35.24
N PHE A 116 -17.47 -30.77 34.00
CA PHE A 116 -17.40 -32.21 33.69
C PHE A 116 -17.15 -32.46 32.20
N GLY A 117 -16.17 -33.32 31.89
CA GLY A 117 -16.16 -34.10 30.64
C GLY A 117 -15.04 -33.80 29.64
N THR A 118 -13.99 -34.62 29.70
CA THR A 118 -13.26 -35.24 28.58
C THR A 118 -12.72 -34.37 27.43
N ALA A 119 -11.39 -34.37 27.34
CA ALA A 119 -10.59 -33.92 26.21
C ALA A 119 -10.98 -34.59 24.89
N ALA A 120 -11.27 -33.76 23.89
CA ALA A 120 -11.10 -34.09 22.47
C ALA A 120 -10.60 -32.81 21.77
N SER A 121 -9.32 -32.81 21.44
CA SER A 121 -8.68 -31.78 20.61
C SER A 121 -9.37 -31.73 19.25
N SER A 122 -10.28 -30.77 19.10
CA SER A 122 -10.90 -30.42 17.82
C SER A 122 -10.04 -29.35 17.18
N PHE A 123 -9.32 -29.78 16.15
CA PHE A 123 -8.63 -28.96 15.17
C PHE A 123 -9.68 -28.07 14.49
N ASP A 124 -9.75 -26.80 14.90
CA ASP A 124 -10.67 -25.82 14.33
C ASP A 124 -10.19 -25.46 12.92
N ALA A 125 -10.91 -25.94 11.91
CA ALA A 125 -10.60 -25.67 10.52
C ALA A 125 -10.95 -24.20 10.21
N PRO A 126 -10.08 -23.42 9.56
CA PRO A 126 -10.37 -22.02 9.26
C PRO A 126 -11.55 -21.93 8.30
N THR A 127 -12.64 -21.29 8.73
CA THR A 127 -13.78 -20.97 7.86
C THR A 127 -13.34 -20.01 6.74
N SER A 128 -13.96 -20.08 5.56
CA SER A 128 -13.62 -19.24 4.38
C SER A 128 -13.64 -17.72 4.69
N SER A 129 -14.45 -17.31 5.66
CA SER A 129 -14.52 -15.92 6.14
C SER A 129 -13.30 -15.47 6.96
N SER A 130 -12.54 -16.41 7.52
CA SER A 130 -11.32 -16.14 8.29
C SER A 130 -10.14 -15.88 7.36
N LEU A 131 -10.01 -16.67 6.29
CA LEU A 131 -8.96 -16.51 5.29
C LEU A 131 -9.11 -15.17 4.55
N SER A 132 -10.33 -14.79 4.14
CA SER A 132 -10.55 -13.50 3.47
C SER A 132 -10.19 -12.29 4.35
N LYS A 133 -10.38 -12.38 5.67
CA LYS A 133 -10.00 -11.33 6.63
C LYS A 133 -8.49 -11.26 6.87
N GLU A 134 -7.80 -12.39 6.81
CA GLU A 134 -6.34 -12.42 6.89
C GLU A 134 -5.71 -11.85 5.61
N THR A 135 -6.27 -12.21 4.47
CA THR A 135 -5.93 -11.65 3.17
C THR A 135 -6.17 -10.14 3.11
N GLU A 136 -7.30 -9.64 3.61
CA GLU A 136 -7.52 -8.19 3.70
C GLU A 136 -6.45 -7.53 4.60
N ARG A 137 -6.14 -8.14 5.74
CA ARG A 137 -5.12 -7.64 6.68
C ARG A 137 -3.72 -7.58 6.08
N SER A 138 -3.34 -8.48 5.17
CA SER A 138 -2.04 -8.36 4.49
C SER A 138 -1.97 -7.12 3.60
N LEU A 139 -3.10 -6.65 3.07
CA LEU A 139 -3.17 -5.48 2.18
C LEU A 139 -3.29 -4.14 2.91
N ILE A 140 -3.89 -4.10 4.11
CA ILE A 140 -4.12 -2.83 4.85
C ILE A 140 -3.48 -2.81 6.24
N GLY A 141 -2.79 -3.88 6.63
CA GLY A 141 -2.17 -4.04 7.94
C GLY A 141 -3.19 -3.89 9.08
N SER A 142 -2.91 -2.97 10.00
CA SER A 142 -3.76 -2.70 11.17
C SER A 142 -4.93 -1.73 10.90
N LEU A 143 -5.15 -1.27 9.66
CA LEU A 143 -6.18 -0.28 9.32
C LEU A 143 -7.58 -0.89 9.07
N VAL A 144 -8.00 -1.83 9.92
CA VAL A 144 -9.25 -2.59 9.73
C VAL A 144 -10.50 -1.87 10.25
N ASP A 145 -10.47 -1.36 11.48
CA ASP A 145 -11.67 -0.87 12.20
C ASP A 145 -11.42 0.42 13.02
N SER A 146 -10.24 1.02 12.87
CA SER A 146 -9.78 2.09 13.76
C SER A 146 -10.35 3.49 13.45
N TYR A 147 -10.95 3.67 12.26
CA TYR A 147 -11.45 4.96 11.77
C TYR A 147 -12.72 4.77 10.92
N GLY A 148 -13.42 5.88 10.62
CA GLY A 148 -14.52 5.91 9.66
C GLY A 148 -14.02 5.81 8.23
N PHE A 149 -13.58 4.62 7.84
CA PHE A 149 -13.14 4.32 6.48
C PHE A 149 -14.32 4.36 5.52
N LYS A 150 -14.06 4.82 4.30
CA LYS A 150 -15.02 4.73 3.21
C LYS A 150 -15.19 3.27 2.79
N GLU A 151 -16.43 2.87 2.55
CA GLU A 151 -16.75 1.54 2.00
C GLU A 151 -16.15 1.41 0.59
N GLU A 152 -15.48 0.29 0.31
CA GLU A 152 -14.68 0.11 -0.93
C GLU A 152 -13.68 1.24 -1.19
N GLY A 153 -13.24 1.91 -0.12
CA GLY A 153 -12.34 3.05 -0.19
C GLY A 153 -10.95 2.68 -0.73
N LEU A 154 -10.27 3.69 -1.28
CA LEU A 154 -8.93 3.52 -1.82
C LEU A 154 -7.91 3.27 -0.70
N VAL A 155 -6.87 2.52 -1.03
CA VAL A 155 -5.67 2.35 -0.23
C VAL A 155 -4.53 3.06 -0.96
N LYS A 156 -3.72 3.80 -0.21
CA LYS A 156 -2.46 4.38 -0.69
C LYS A 156 -1.30 3.67 0.02
N LYS A 157 -0.36 3.12 -0.75
CA LYS A 157 0.87 2.47 -0.29
C LYS A 157 2.07 3.25 -0.81
N THR A 158 3.00 3.61 0.08
CA THR A 158 4.16 4.45 -0.27
C THR A 158 5.46 3.89 0.27
N VAL A 159 6.53 4.06 -0.49
CA VAL A 159 7.91 3.75 -0.07
C VAL A 159 8.85 4.78 -0.70
N SER A 160 9.98 5.02 -0.07
CA SER A 160 11.00 5.95 -0.55
C SER A 160 12.36 5.28 -0.51
N VAL A 161 13.21 5.63 -1.47
CA VAL A 161 14.62 5.20 -1.55
C VAL A 161 15.50 6.41 -1.79
N THR A 162 16.77 6.30 -1.44
CA THR A 162 17.77 7.34 -1.73
C THR A 162 18.90 6.75 -2.57
N VAL A 163 19.18 7.37 -3.71
CA VAL A 163 20.24 6.96 -4.66
C VAL A 163 21.06 8.19 -5.00
N GLY A 164 22.38 8.12 -4.84
CA GLY A 164 23.27 9.27 -5.12
C GLY A 164 22.94 10.53 -4.30
N GLY A 165 22.40 10.37 -3.08
CA GLY A 165 21.97 11.49 -2.23
C GLY A 165 20.63 12.13 -2.65
N VAL A 166 19.96 11.59 -3.66
CA VAL A 166 18.66 12.05 -4.14
C VAL A 166 17.55 11.10 -3.69
N SER A 167 16.49 11.65 -3.12
CA SER A 167 15.33 10.87 -2.69
C SER A 167 14.32 10.67 -3.83
N HIS A 168 13.94 9.41 -4.03
CA HIS A 168 12.89 8.98 -4.94
C HIS A 168 11.75 8.39 -4.14
N HIS A 169 10.52 8.69 -4.55
CA HIS A 169 9.32 8.35 -3.81
C HIS A 169 8.33 7.65 -4.72
N LEU A 170 7.82 6.50 -4.28
CA LEU A 170 6.76 5.75 -4.94
C LEU A 170 5.44 5.94 -4.18
N VAL A 171 4.38 6.18 -4.94
CA VAL A 171 2.99 6.23 -4.45
C VAL A 171 2.13 5.31 -5.31
N SER A 172 1.55 4.29 -4.70
CA SER A 172 0.64 3.33 -5.33
C SER A 172 -0.76 3.46 -4.74
N TYR A 173 -1.76 3.32 -5.61
CA TYR A 173 -3.17 3.32 -5.26
C TYR A 173 -3.82 1.99 -5.65
N TYR A 174 -4.64 1.41 -4.78
CA TYR A 174 -5.44 0.23 -5.09
C TYR A 174 -6.68 0.16 -4.19
N THR A 175 -7.73 -0.52 -4.63
CA THR A 175 -8.77 -1.01 -3.72
C THR A 175 -8.44 -2.43 -3.30
N VAL A 176 -8.83 -2.82 -2.08
CA VAL A 176 -8.64 -4.19 -1.58
C VAL A 176 -9.33 -5.19 -2.52
N ALA A 177 -10.56 -4.88 -2.95
CA ALA A 177 -11.32 -5.72 -3.88
C ALA A 177 -10.61 -5.94 -5.22
N ASP A 178 -10.02 -4.90 -5.82
CA ASP A 178 -9.33 -5.06 -7.11
C ASP A 178 -8.10 -5.98 -6.99
N VAL A 179 -7.37 -5.91 -5.87
CA VAL A 179 -6.21 -6.77 -5.63
C VAL A 179 -6.65 -8.21 -5.34
N MET A 180 -7.67 -8.41 -4.50
CA MET A 180 -8.19 -9.75 -4.18
C MET A 180 -8.80 -10.45 -5.40
N ASN A 181 -9.35 -9.69 -6.35
CA ASN A 181 -9.85 -10.22 -7.61
C ASN A 181 -8.74 -10.37 -8.69
N ASN A 182 -7.46 -10.25 -8.31
CA ASN A 182 -6.31 -10.39 -9.20
C ASN A 182 -6.38 -9.52 -10.47
N LYS A 183 -6.97 -8.32 -10.35
CA LYS A 183 -7.16 -7.40 -11.50
C LYS A 183 -5.86 -6.80 -12.02
N PHE A 184 -4.81 -6.80 -11.21
CA PHE A 184 -3.56 -6.09 -11.50
C PHE A 184 -2.37 -7.04 -11.49
N THR A 185 -1.52 -6.90 -12.52
CA THR A 185 -0.20 -7.53 -12.56
C THR A 185 0.77 -6.78 -11.65
N THR A 186 1.69 -7.52 -11.00
CA THR A 186 2.79 -6.94 -10.24
C THR A 186 4.02 -6.72 -11.14
N PRO A 187 4.89 -5.75 -10.85
CA PRO A 187 6.12 -5.53 -11.61
C PRO A 187 6.98 -6.79 -11.79
N SER A 188 7.12 -7.62 -10.75
CA SER A 188 7.82 -8.91 -10.79
C SER A 188 7.22 -9.92 -11.78
N LYS A 189 5.90 -9.85 -12.04
CA LYS A 189 5.18 -10.72 -12.98
C LYS A 189 5.00 -10.08 -14.37
N ASP A 190 5.41 -8.83 -14.56
CA ASP A 190 5.26 -8.11 -15.83
C ASP A 190 6.51 -8.35 -16.74
N PRO A 191 6.33 -8.88 -17.96
CA PRO A 191 7.43 -9.18 -18.88
C PRO A 191 8.34 -7.98 -19.19
N ARG A 192 7.84 -6.74 -19.07
CA ARG A 192 8.65 -5.53 -19.30
C ARG A 192 9.79 -5.37 -18.30
N PHE A 193 9.68 -5.99 -17.12
CA PHE A 193 10.69 -5.86 -16.05
C PHE A 193 11.48 -7.16 -15.80
N GLN A 194 11.26 -8.21 -16.59
CA GLN A 194 11.93 -9.51 -16.41
C GLN A 194 13.46 -9.45 -16.47
N HIS A 195 14.01 -8.44 -17.18
CA HIS A 195 15.45 -8.21 -17.33
C HIS A 195 15.95 -7.02 -16.52
N VAL A 196 15.08 -6.40 -15.72
CA VAL A 196 15.47 -5.28 -14.87
C VAL A 196 16.05 -5.82 -13.58
N THR A 197 17.33 -5.53 -13.34
CA THR A 197 18.01 -5.88 -12.10
C THR A 197 18.26 -4.62 -11.29
N PRO A 198 17.62 -4.45 -10.11
CA PRO A 198 17.87 -3.29 -9.26
C PRO A 198 19.35 -3.13 -8.92
N ARG A 199 19.88 -1.92 -9.08
CA ARG A 199 21.28 -1.62 -8.72
C ARG A 199 21.54 -1.85 -7.22
N ALA A 200 22.80 -2.14 -6.89
CA ALA A 200 23.21 -2.43 -5.51
C ALA A 200 22.81 -1.34 -4.51
N ASP A 201 22.81 -0.07 -4.92
CA ASP A 201 22.39 1.06 -4.07
C ASP A 201 20.93 0.95 -3.63
N LEU A 202 20.04 0.44 -4.48
CA LEU A 202 18.63 0.21 -4.16
C LEU A 202 18.42 -0.96 -3.19
N ILE A 203 19.35 -1.90 -3.14
CA ILE A 203 19.27 -3.12 -2.33
C ILE A 203 19.95 -2.93 -0.97
N THR A 204 21.16 -2.37 -0.96
CA THR A 204 22.07 -2.41 0.19
C THR A 204 22.17 -1.10 0.96
N LYS A 205 21.85 0.03 0.33
CA LYS A 205 22.01 1.37 0.93
C LYS A 205 20.69 1.99 1.38
N GLN A 206 19.70 1.14 1.66
CA GLN A 206 18.38 1.57 2.12
C GLN A 206 18.16 1.14 3.58
N ASN A 207 17.40 1.94 4.33
CA ASN A 207 17.02 1.64 5.70
C ASN A 207 15.67 0.91 5.75
N PHE A 208 15.61 -0.26 5.11
CA PHE A 208 14.43 -1.10 5.12
C PHE A 208 14.20 -1.70 6.51
N ARG A 209 12.92 -1.77 6.91
CA ARG A 209 12.46 -2.30 8.19
C ARG A 209 12.41 -3.83 8.18
N THR A 210 12.14 -4.39 7.01
CA THR A 210 12.04 -5.83 6.76
C THR A 210 12.94 -6.22 5.58
N PRO A 211 13.40 -7.49 5.50
CA PRO A 211 14.15 -7.98 4.34
C PRO A 211 13.42 -7.74 3.02
N ILE A 212 14.18 -7.59 1.93
CA ILE A 212 13.62 -7.32 0.59
C ILE A 212 12.84 -8.53 0.07
N ASP A 213 13.33 -9.74 0.35
CA ASP A 213 12.78 -11.02 -0.12
C ASP A 213 11.50 -11.42 0.60
N GLU A 214 11.06 -10.66 1.61
CA GLU A 214 9.80 -10.89 2.29
C GLU A 214 8.65 -10.43 1.39
N VAL A 215 8.05 -11.40 0.69
CA VAL A 215 6.80 -11.23 -0.06
C VAL A 215 5.61 -11.18 0.90
N ASP A 216 4.72 -10.19 0.71
CA ASP A 216 3.43 -10.14 1.43
C ASP A 216 2.72 -11.49 1.22
N SER A 217 2.23 -12.10 2.29
CA SER A 217 1.86 -13.54 2.42
C SER A 217 0.83 -14.10 1.42
N MET A 218 0.36 -13.31 0.46
CA MET A 218 -0.56 -13.72 -0.61
C MET A 218 0.08 -14.72 -1.58
N ASP A 219 1.34 -14.52 -1.97
CA ASP A 219 1.99 -15.34 -3.00
C ASP A 219 2.47 -16.72 -2.49
N ARG A 220 2.36 -17.00 -1.18
CA ARG A 220 2.72 -18.31 -0.60
C ARG A 220 1.66 -19.39 -0.76
N ILE A 221 0.50 -19.05 -1.32
CA ILE A 221 -0.66 -19.95 -1.41
C ILE A 221 -0.75 -20.60 -2.80
N ASP A 222 -0.01 -20.09 -3.79
CA ASP A 222 -0.06 -20.56 -5.19
C ASP A 222 1.19 -21.37 -5.63
N ASP A 223 1.97 -21.92 -4.68
CA ASP A 223 3.11 -22.83 -4.94
C ASP A 223 2.86 -24.24 -4.36
#